data_AF-A0A925VM03-F1
#
_entry.id   AF-A0A925VM03-F1
#
_cell.length_a   1.000
_cell.length_b   1.000
_cell.length_c   1.000
_cell.angle_alpha   90.00
_cell.angle_beta   90.00
_cell.angle_gamma   90.00
#
_symmetry.space_group_name_H-M   'P 1'
#
loop_
_entity.id
_entity.type
_entity.pdbx_description
1 polymer ?
#
loop_
_entity_poly.entity_id
_entity_poly.type
_entity_poly.pdbx_seq_one_letter_code
_entity_poly.pdbx_strand_id
1 'polypeptide(L)'
;MWNQRVGISLSHLMYNLRGGFLVRPLLIALLLGGAGAGLSSWEEAHPRLSTWVPTFLFPSNEDPQIAQLILSSIATSMMTVVSIVFAILLMTLTLASMQFSPRIIVTFVGDRVTQQTLGIFLGTFLYCLAALPAARAVPTPFSPVLTVLGAMGLAVACVGWLLYFINHISQAISVNHIVDRLARETEAMIDAMMPKRRGEGPAPATVPDEPSPWEAPVLGEVSGYVRTIDTRQLLRVAKAHRLRVRILRRVGHFVPAGVPLLTVSKGQRLTPELCQELRQTFRFGPTRTLEQDIEYGILQIVDIALKAISPAVNDPSTAISCVDQLSSILIRFGARGTPPTQFYDPPGTLRVSVPYQGFDRLAESAFEQIRTYARLDVAVSLRLMRAFTDIARTLPAGADRQLLVEYGRRLVAGFTEAPGEDELGE
;
A
#
# COMPACT_ATOMS: atom_id res chain seq x y z
N MET A 1 -16.49 1.15 31.09
CA MET A 1 -15.31 1.85 30.51
C MET A 1 -14.07 0.96 30.29
N TRP A 2 -13.89 -0.17 31.01
CA TRP A 2 -12.73 -1.05 30.82
C TRP A 2 -12.82 -1.96 29.57
N ASN A 3 -13.99 -2.53 29.27
CA ASN A 3 -14.16 -3.48 28.15
C ASN A 3 -14.07 -2.84 26.74
N GLN A 4 -14.34 -1.54 26.58
CA GLN A 4 -14.21 -0.85 25.28
C GLN A 4 -12.74 -0.52 24.93
N ARG A 5 -11.87 -0.27 25.92
CA ARG A 5 -10.43 -0.05 25.67
C ARG A 5 -9.72 -1.33 25.24
N VAL A 6 -10.15 -2.49 25.76
CA VAL A 6 -9.56 -3.79 25.42
C VAL A 6 -9.93 -4.22 23.99
N GLY A 7 -11.17 -4.00 23.53
CA GLY A 7 -11.58 -4.31 22.15
C GLY A 7 -10.87 -3.46 21.09
N ILE A 8 -10.69 -2.17 21.38
CA ILE A 8 -9.92 -1.25 20.52
C ILE A 8 -8.43 -1.69 20.51
N SER A 9 -7.86 -2.01 21.67
CA SER A 9 -6.48 -2.52 21.78
C SER A 9 -6.28 -3.83 21.01
N LEU A 10 -7.20 -4.79 21.09
CA LEU A 10 -7.07 -6.08 20.37
C LEU A 10 -7.19 -5.90 18.84
N SER A 11 -8.06 -5.01 18.37
CA SER A 11 -8.18 -4.68 16.96
C SER A 11 -6.95 -3.91 16.43
N HIS A 12 -6.37 -3.00 17.22
CA HIS A 12 -5.11 -2.33 16.91
C HIS A 12 -3.91 -3.28 16.97
N LEU A 13 -3.88 -4.21 17.93
CA LEU A 13 -2.84 -5.23 18.04
C LEU A 13 -2.95 -6.21 16.87
N MET A 14 -4.15 -6.66 16.50
CA MET A 14 -4.38 -7.47 15.30
C MET A 14 -4.10 -6.71 14.00
N TYR A 15 -4.36 -5.41 13.94
CA TYR A 15 -4.01 -4.57 12.79
C TYR A 15 -2.49 -4.41 12.65
N ASN A 16 -1.78 -4.18 13.77
CA ASN A 16 -0.32 -4.15 13.81
C ASN A 16 0.29 -5.53 13.59
N LEU A 17 -0.36 -6.61 14.01
CA LEU A 17 0.08 -7.98 13.74
C LEU A 17 -0.17 -8.39 12.28
N ARG A 18 -1.25 -7.91 11.65
CA ARG A 18 -1.51 -8.13 10.23
C ARG A 18 -0.63 -7.25 9.32
N GLY A 19 -0.18 -6.10 9.80
CA GLY A 19 0.67 -5.15 9.08
C GLY A 19 2.16 -5.20 9.44
N GLY A 20 2.56 -5.98 10.45
CA GLY A 20 3.93 -6.02 10.94
C GLY A 20 4.84 -6.80 9.99
N PHE A 21 5.89 -6.14 9.49
CA PHE A 21 6.94 -6.72 8.64
C PHE A 21 7.44 -8.09 9.12
N LEU A 22 7.58 -8.25 10.44
CA LEU A 22 8.19 -9.43 11.06
C LEU A 22 7.20 -10.54 11.41
N VAL A 23 5.89 -10.30 11.36
CA VAL A 23 4.91 -11.27 11.88
C VAL A 23 4.83 -12.51 11.00
N ARG A 24 4.74 -12.33 9.68
CA ARG A 24 4.74 -13.46 8.74
C ARG A 24 6.07 -14.23 8.73
N PRO A 25 7.24 -13.58 8.67
CA PRO A 25 8.52 -14.26 8.82
C PRO A 25 8.58 -15.10 10.10
N LEU A 26 8.16 -14.53 11.24
CA LEU A 26 8.20 -15.20 12.53
C LEU A 26 7.25 -16.40 12.58
N LEU A 27 6.04 -16.29 12.01
CA LEU A 27 5.11 -17.42 11.90
C LEU A 27 5.69 -18.55 11.05
N ILE A 28 6.26 -18.25 9.89
CA ILE A 28 6.91 -19.26 9.03
C ILE A 28 8.08 -19.91 9.78
N ALA A 29 8.88 -19.10 10.49
CA ALA A 29 10.04 -19.59 11.21
C ALA A 29 9.65 -20.53 12.35
N LEU A 30 8.62 -20.18 13.12
CA LEU A 30 8.08 -21.03 14.18
C LEU A 30 7.44 -22.32 13.63
N LEU A 31 6.75 -22.25 12.49
CA LEU A 31 6.17 -23.45 11.85
C LEU A 31 7.27 -24.41 11.38
N LEU A 32 8.32 -23.92 10.74
CA LEU A 32 9.45 -24.75 10.32
C LEU A 32 10.26 -25.26 11.53
N GLY A 33 10.50 -24.44 12.54
CA GLY A 33 11.14 -24.89 13.79
C GLY A 33 10.33 -25.99 14.49
N GLY A 34 9.01 -25.81 14.59
CA GLY A 34 8.09 -26.82 15.12
C GLY A 34 8.07 -28.09 14.27
N ALA A 35 8.14 -27.98 12.94
CA ALA A 35 8.28 -29.13 12.05
C ALA A 35 9.59 -29.87 12.28
N GLY A 36 10.71 -29.18 12.55
CA GLY A 36 11.99 -29.80 12.88
C GLY A 36 11.94 -30.62 14.17
N ALA A 37 11.40 -30.06 15.25
CA ALA A 37 11.19 -30.79 16.51
C ALA A 37 10.14 -31.91 16.39
N GLY A 38 9.07 -31.67 15.64
CA GLY A 38 8.00 -32.64 15.43
C GLY A 38 8.46 -33.83 14.60
N LEU A 39 9.22 -33.59 13.52
CA LEU A 39 9.73 -34.65 12.68
C LEU A 39 10.79 -35.50 13.41
N SER A 40 11.67 -34.86 14.19
CA SER A 40 12.68 -35.58 14.96
C SER A 40 12.09 -36.43 16.08
N SER A 41 11.10 -35.90 16.81
CA SER A 41 10.37 -36.66 17.85
C SER A 41 9.51 -37.79 17.27
N TRP A 42 8.91 -37.57 16.09
CA TRP A 42 8.14 -38.61 15.41
C TRP A 42 9.02 -39.73 14.87
N GLU A 43 10.20 -39.39 14.35
CA GLU A 43 11.23 -40.33 13.91
C GLU A 43 11.78 -41.16 15.09
N GLU A 44 11.96 -40.54 16.27
CA GLU A 44 12.34 -41.25 17.49
C GLU A 44 11.26 -42.25 17.94
N ALA A 45 9.98 -41.89 17.79
CA ALA A 45 8.85 -42.78 18.12
C ALA A 45 8.61 -43.91 17.10
N HIS A 46 8.99 -43.72 15.83
CA HIS A 46 8.74 -44.69 14.75
C HIS A 46 10.01 -44.96 13.91
N PRO A 47 10.92 -45.85 14.38
CA PRO A 47 12.21 -46.12 13.73
C PRO A 47 12.11 -46.71 12.31
N ARG A 48 10.93 -47.13 11.85
CA ARG A 48 10.70 -47.64 10.49
C ARG A 48 10.79 -46.54 9.43
N LEU A 49 10.65 -45.27 9.82
CA LEU A 49 10.70 -44.13 8.88
C LEU A 49 12.09 -43.88 8.29
N SER A 50 13.16 -44.24 9.01
CA SER A 50 14.53 -44.09 8.52
C SER A 50 14.84 -44.97 7.30
N THR A 51 14.08 -46.07 7.12
CA THR A 51 14.22 -47.00 5.98
C THR A 51 13.69 -46.44 4.66
N TRP A 52 12.91 -45.35 4.69
CA TRP A 52 12.41 -44.67 3.49
C TRP A 52 13.46 -43.75 2.84
N VAL A 53 14.54 -43.42 3.56
CA VAL A 53 15.60 -42.57 3.02
C VAL A 53 16.53 -43.43 2.14
N PRO A 54 16.71 -43.08 0.85
CA PRO A 54 17.62 -43.82 -0.03
C PRO A 54 19.03 -43.81 0.53
N THR A 55 19.61 -44.99 0.75
CA THR A 55 20.96 -45.16 1.33
C THR A 55 22.06 -44.49 0.51
N PHE A 56 21.80 -44.21 -0.78
CA PHE A 56 22.71 -43.45 -1.66
C PHE A 56 22.82 -41.96 -1.28
N LEU A 57 21.75 -41.35 -0.76
CA LEU A 57 21.75 -39.92 -0.39
C LEU A 57 22.38 -39.69 0.99
N PHE A 58 22.31 -40.69 1.87
CA PHE A 58 22.88 -40.60 3.22
C PHE A 58 23.55 -41.94 3.61
N PRO A 59 24.78 -42.19 3.11
CA PRO A 59 25.49 -43.46 3.32
C PRO A 59 25.85 -43.73 4.79
N SER A 60 25.94 -42.68 5.61
CA SER A 60 26.31 -42.74 7.03
C SER A 60 25.11 -42.45 7.95
N ASN A 61 23.99 -43.12 7.68
CA ASN A 61 22.72 -42.98 8.43
C ASN A 61 22.81 -43.38 9.91
N GLU A 62 23.84 -44.13 10.31
CA GLU A 62 24.01 -44.60 11.69
C GLU A 62 24.87 -43.70 12.58
N ASP A 63 25.57 -42.69 12.03
CA ASP A 63 26.47 -41.83 12.81
C ASP A 63 25.79 -40.51 13.25
N PRO A 64 25.49 -40.33 14.56
CA PRO A 64 24.89 -39.09 15.06
C PRO A 64 25.80 -37.86 14.90
N GLN A 65 27.14 -38.05 14.84
CA GLN A 65 28.08 -36.94 14.70
C GLN A 65 27.97 -36.28 13.33
N ILE A 66 27.75 -37.07 12.27
CA ILE A 66 27.55 -36.56 10.92
C ILE A 66 26.24 -35.77 10.83
N ALA A 67 25.16 -36.27 11.46
CA ALA A 67 23.89 -35.55 11.54
C ALA A 67 24.04 -34.20 12.27
N GLN A 68 24.73 -34.17 13.42
CA GLN A 68 25.03 -32.93 14.15
C GLN A 68 25.86 -31.96 13.30
N LEU A 69 26.87 -32.46 12.59
CA LEU A 69 27.75 -31.64 11.75
C LEU A 69 26.97 -31.00 10.58
N ILE A 70 26.09 -31.75 9.93
CA ILE A 70 25.26 -31.23 8.84
C ILE A 70 24.25 -30.20 9.37
N LEU A 71 23.50 -30.52 10.44
CA LEU A 71 22.52 -29.60 11.01
C LEU A 71 23.16 -28.31 11.52
N SER A 72 24.32 -28.39 12.19
CA SER A 72 25.06 -27.22 12.68
C SER A 72 25.70 -26.39 11.55
N SER A 73 26.23 -27.04 10.51
CA SER A 73 26.75 -26.37 9.32
C SER A 73 25.64 -25.61 8.59
N ILE A 74 24.48 -26.25 8.36
CA ILE A 74 23.32 -25.60 7.75
C ILE A 74 22.83 -24.45 8.63
N ALA A 75 22.67 -24.65 9.95
CA ALA A 75 22.24 -23.58 10.86
C ALA A 75 23.17 -22.35 10.79
N THR A 76 24.49 -22.57 10.85
CA THR A 76 25.48 -21.48 10.83
C THR A 76 25.47 -20.74 9.48
N SER A 77 25.39 -21.48 8.37
CA SER A 77 25.29 -20.89 7.02
C SER A 77 23.98 -20.12 6.79
N MET A 78 22.86 -20.56 7.36
CA MET A 78 21.60 -19.82 7.25
C MET A 78 21.65 -18.51 8.04
N MET A 79 22.33 -18.48 9.19
CA MET A 79 22.47 -17.25 9.97
C MET A 79 23.28 -16.17 9.22
N THR A 80 24.30 -16.56 8.47
CA THR A 80 25.06 -15.62 7.62
C THR A 80 24.20 -15.11 6.46
N VAL A 81 23.42 -15.97 5.80
CA VAL A 81 22.49 -15.57 4.73
C VAL A 81 21.42 -14.61 5.26
N VAL A 82 20.82 -14.87 6.42
CA VAL A 82 19.85 -13.98 7.07
C VAL A 82 20.47 -12.59 7.31
N SER A 83 21.72 -12.55 7.75
CA SER A 83 22.43 -11.30 8.01
C SER A 83 22.67 -10.48 6.73
N ILE A 84 23.07 -11.15 5.64
CA ILE A 84 23.24 -10.52 4.31
C ILE A 84 21.91 -9.99 3.78
N VAL A 85 20.84 -10.78 3.87
CA VAL A 85 19.50 -10.39 3.42
C VAL A 85 19.01 -9.18 4.21
N PHE A 86 19.19 -9.16 5.53
CA PHE A 86 18.83 -8.01 6.36
C PHE A 86 19.62 -6.76 5.97
N ALA A 87 20.92 -6.89 5.69
CA ALA A 87 21.75 -5.77 5.23
C ALA A 87 21.28 -5.21 3.87
N ILE A 88 20.98 -6.09 2.90
CA ILE A 88 20.46 -5.68 1.58
C ILE A 88 19.09 -4.99 1.74
N LEU A 89 18.21 -5.51 2.60
CA LEU A 89 16.91 -4.90 2.86
C LEU A 89 17.03 -3.52 3.48
N LEU A 90 17.92 -3.36 4.47
CA LEU A 90 18.18 -2.07 5.09
C LEU A 90 18.78 -1.07 4.08
N MET A 91 19.74 -1.51 3.26
CA MET A 91 20.32 -0.70 2.19
C MET A 91 19.27 -0.29 1.14
N THR A 92 18.37 -1.21 0.78
CA THR A 92 17.31 -0.93 -0.18
C THR A 92 16.30 0.06 0.41
N LEU A 93 15.98 -0.08 1.70
CA LEU A 93 15.11 0.84 2.42
C LEU A 93 15.70 2.25 2.50
N THR A 94 17.00 2.37 2.76
CA THR A 94 17.69 3.67 2.81
C THR A 94 17.78 4.29 1.42
N LEU A 95 18.15 3.53 0.38
CA LEU A 95 18.13 4.00 -1.00
C LEU A 95 16.73 4.45 -1.43
N ALA A 96 15.71 3.67 -1.09
CA ALA A 96 14.32 4.01 -1.37
C ALA A 96 13.90 5.31 -0.67
N SER A 97 14.32 5.53 0.58
CA SER A 97 14.02 6.78 1.29
C SER A 97 14.77 7.99 0.72
N MET A 98 15.93 7.78 0.10
CA MET A 98 16.76 8.85 -0.48
C MET A 98 16.33 9.20 -1.89
N GLN A 99 16.02 8.18 -2.69
CA GLN A 99 15.63 8.30 -4.10
C GLN A 99 14.12 8.50 -4.28
N PHE A 100 13.29 8.06 -3.33
CA PHE A 100 11.83 8.14 -3.41
C PHE A 100 11.21 8.96 -2.27
N SER A 101 9.97 9.40 -2.48
CA SER A 101 9.17 10.05 -1.44
C SER A 101 9.00 9.12 -0.23
N PRO A 102 9.12 9.63 1.01
CA PRO A 102 8.88 8.85 2.24
C PRO A 102 7.52 8.12 2.25
N ARG A 103 6.57 8.57 1.43
CA ARG A 103 5.24 7.96 1.26
C ARG A 103 5.28 6.56 0.61
N ILE A 104 6.36 6.18 -0.06
CA ILE A 104 6.49 4.88 -0.78
C ILE A 104 7.10 3.78 0.11
N ILE A 105 7.81 4.17 1.18
CA ILE A 105 8.49 3.27 2.11
C ILE A 105 7.55 2.26 2.75
N VAL A 106 6.32 2.70 3.09
CA VAL A 106 5.31 1.85 3.74
C VAL A 106 4.94 0.66 2.86
N THR A 107 4.95 0.81 1.54
CA THR A 107 4.64 -0.26 0.59
C THR A 107 5.79 -1.27 0.47
N PHE A 108 7.05 -0.82 0.58
CA PHE A 108 8.21 -1.70 0.52
C PHE A 108 8.26 -2.67 1.71
N VAL A 109 7.92 -2.17 2.90
CA VAL A 109 7.83 -2.96 4.15
C VAL A 109 6.71 -4.01 4.10
N GLY A 110 5.70 -3.83 3.23
CA GLY A 110 4.60 -4.78 3.04
C GLY A 110 4.89 -5.93 2.06
N ASP A 111 6.07 -5.98 1.45
CA ASP A 111 6.36 -6.94 0.38
C ASP A 111 6.34 -8.40 0.86
N ARG A 112 5.53 -9.22 0.19
CA ARG A 112 5.30 -10.61 0.61
C ARG A 112 6.50 -11.50 0.31
N VAL A 113 7.21 -11.25 -0.79
CA VAL A 113 8.37 -12.04 -1.18
C VAL A 113 9.48 -11.86 -0.16
N THR A 114 9.79 -10.61 0.20
CA THR A 114 10.75 -10.29 1.26
C THR A 114 10.42 -10.99 2.58
N GLN A 115 9.14 -10.95 3.00
CA GLN A 115 8.69 -11.60 4.23
C GLN A 115 8.81 -13.13 4.17
N GLN A 116 8.51 -13.74 3.02
CA GLN A 116 8.66 -15.17 2.82
C GLN A 116 10.13 -15.59 2.83
N THR A 117 11.01 -14.84 2.16
CA THR A 117 12.47 -15.07 2.15
C THR A 117 13.03 -15.10 3.57
N LEU A 118 12.74 -14.05 4.36
CA LEU A 118 13.21 -13.96 5.73
C LEU A 118 12.66 -15.11 6.59
N GLY A 119 11.38 -15.45 6.40
CA GLY A 119 10.73 -16.55 7.11
C GLY A 119 11.31 -17.93 6.78
N ILE A 120 11.61 -18.21 5.51
CA ILE A 120 12.18 -19.49 5.07
C ILE A 120 13.62 -19.64 5.59
N PHE A 121 14.45 -18.59 5.54
CA PHE A 121 15.83 -18.65 6.02
C PHE A 121 15.89 -18.78 7.55
N LEU A 122 15.14 -17.93 8.26
CA LEU A 122 15.05 -18.02 9.71
C LEU A 122 14.40 -19.33 10.17
N GLY A 123 13.41 -19.82 9.41
CA GLY A 123 12.75 -21.09 9.68
C GLY A 123 13.62 -22.30 9.44
N THR A 124 14.45 -22.30 8.40
CA THR A 124 15.44 -23.36 8.17
C THR A 124 16.50 -23.37 9.27
N PHE A 125 16.94 -22.19 9.73
CA PHE A 125 17.79 -22.07 10.92
C PHE A 125 17.13 -22.66 12.18
N LEU A 126 15.88 -22.28 12.47
CA LEU A 126 15.15 -22.80 13.63
C LEU A 126 14.84 -24.29 13.50
N TYR A 127 14.57 -24.79 12.29
CA TYR A 127 14.41 -26.21 12.01
C TYR A 127 15.66 -26.99 12.41
N CYS A 128 16.84 -26.54 11.98
CA CYS A 128 18.10 -27.18 12.35
C CYS A 128 18.38 -27.08 13.85
N LEU A 129 18.15 -25.93 14.48
CA LEU A 129 18.32 -25.78 15.94
C LEU A 129 17.37 -26.68 16.74
N ALA A 130 16.13 -26.83 16.30
CA ALA A 130 15.14 -27.67 16.96
C ALA A 130 15.43 -29.17 16.77
N ALA A 131 16.02 -29.55 15.64
CA ALA A 131 16.42 -30.92 15.33
C ALA A 131 17.73 -31.33 16.00
N LEU A 132 18.65 -30.40 16.25
CA LEU A 132 19.99 -30.66 16.80
C LEU A 132 20.00 -31.51 18.09
N PRO A 133 19.14 -31.24 19.11
CA PRO A 133 19.11 -32.04 20.33
C PRO A 133 18.72 -33.51 20.13
N ALA A 134 18.02 -33.83 19.03
CA ALA A 134 17.62 -35.20 18.73
C ALA A 134 18.80 -36.03 18.19
N ALA A 135 19.73 -35.43 17.45
CA ALA A 135 20.96 -36.11 17.06
C ALA A 135 21.88 -36.23 18.28
N ARG A 136 21.90 -37.39 18.95
CA ARG A 136 22.68 -37.61 20.19
C ARG A 136 23.35 -38.97 20.20
N ALA A 137 24.55 -39.05 20.78
CA ALA A 137 25.30 -40.30 20.93
C ALA A 137 25.01 -41.03 22.27
N VAL A 138 24.56 -40.29 23.30
CA VAL A 138 24.35 -40.76 24.67
C VAL A 138 23.02 -40.16 25.19
N PRO A 139 22.21 -40.88 25.98
CA PRO A 139 22.37 -42.26 26.48
C PRO A 139 22.02 -43.35 25.46
N THR A 140 21.24 -43.03 24.43
CA THR A 140 20.95 -43.92 23.29
C THR A 140 21.39 -43.22 22.00
N PRO A 141 22.25 -43.84 21.17
CA PRO A 141 22.65 -43.25 19.91
C PRO A 141 21.45 -43.18 18.98
N PHE A 142 21.09 -41.97 18.56
CA PHE A 142 19.98 -41.70 17.65
C PHE A 142 20.39 -40.64 16.63
N SER A 143 20.14 -40.97 15.36
CA SER A 143 20.39 -40.09 14.22
C SER A 143 19.06 -39.87 13.49
N PRO A 144 18.53 -38.63 13.46
CA PRO A 144 17.26 -38.33 12.81
C PRO A 144 17.48 -38.11 11.31
N VAL A 145 17.67 -39.19 10.56
CA VAL A 145 18.05 -39.21 9.14
C VAL A 145 17.03 -38.49 8.27
N LEU A 146 15.73 -38.70 8.51
CA LEU A 146 14.66 -38.04 7.76
C LEU A 146 14.66 -36.53 8.02
N THR A 147 14.95 -36.14 9.26
CA THR A 147 15.07 -34.73 9.66
C THR A 147 16.30 -34.07 9.02
N VAL A 148 17.43 -34.76 8.96
CA VAL A 148 18.63 -34.27 8.26
C VAL A 148 18.37 -34.13 6.76
N LEU A 149 17.70 -35.11 6.13
CA LEU A 149 17.32 -35.01 4.72
C LEU A 149 16.39 -33.82 4.46
N GLY A 150 15.43 -33.58 5.38
CA GLY A 150 14.57 -32.40 5.36
C GLY A 150 15.38 -31.10 5.43
N ALA A 151 16.35 -31.01 6.33
CA ALA A 151 17.25 -29.86 6.43
C ALA A 151 18.07 -29.64 5.15
N MET A 152 18.58 -30.70 4.53
CA MET A 152 19.31 -30.62 3.25
C MET A 152 18.41 -30.13 2.11
N GLY A 153 17.17 -30.65 2.03
CA GLY A 153 16.18 -30.19 1.06
C GLY A 153 15.81 -28.72 1.25
N LEU A 154 15.60 -28.30 2.50
CA LEU A 154 15.39 -26.89 2.86
C LEU A 154 16.59 -26.02 2.48
N ALA A 155 17.82 -26.48 2.71
CA ALA A 155 19.02 -25.73 2.33
C ALA A 155 19.10 -25.50 0.80
N VAL A 156 18.79 -26.51 -0.02
CA VAL A 156 18.71 -26.35 -1.49
C VAL A 156 17.60 -25.39 -1.88
N ALA A 157 16.42 -25.51 -1.26
CA ALA A 157 15.32 -24.58 -1.47
C ALA A 157 15.70 -23.14 -1.09
N CYS A 158 16.46 -22.95 -0.02
CA CYS A 158 16.98 -21.64 0.40
C CYS A 158 17.89 -21.01 -0.65
N VAL A 159 18.76 -21.78 -1.30
CA VAL A 159 19.62 -21.27 -2.39
C VAL A 159 18.78 -20.79 -3.57
N GLY A 160 17.80 -21.58 -4.01
CA GLY A 160 16.89 -21.17 -5.09
C GLY A 160 16.08 -19.93 -4.71
N TRP A 161 15.60 -19.86 -3.47
CA TRP A 161 14.85 -18.72 -2.96
C TRP A 161 15.71 -17.46 -2.82
N LEU A 162 17.00 -17.60 -2.49
CA LEU A 162 17.96 -16.49 -2.46
C LEU A 162 18.15 -15.88 -3.85
N LEU A 163 18.33 -16.71 -4.89
CA LEU A 163 18.46 -16.24 -6.27
C LEU A 163 17.18 -15.51 -6.73
N TYR A 164 16.01 -16.08 -6.41
CA TYR A 164 14.72 -15.44 -6.67
C TYR A 164 14.59 -14.09 -5.95
N PHE A 165 14.99 -14.03 -4.67
CA PHE A 165 14.97 -12.81 -3.88
C PHE A 165 15.87 -11.72 -4.46
N ILE A 166 17.08 -12.05 -4.92
CA ILE A 166 17.99 -11.09 -5.57
C ILE A 166 17.34 -10.53 -6.84
N ASN A 167 16.79 -11.39 -7.70
CA ASN A 167 16.11 -10.93 -8.92
C ASN A 167 14.88 -10.05 -8.58
N HIS A 168 14.08 -10.44 -7.59
CA HIS A 168 12.92 -9.68 -7.13
C HIS A 168 13.29 -8.30 -6.61
N ILE A 169 14.31 -8.20 -5.74
CA ILE A 169 14.78 -6.92 -5.20
C ILE A 169 15.36 -6.05 -6.33
N SER A 170 16.11 -6.64 -7.26
CA SER A 170 16.64 -5.90 -8.42
C SER A 170 15.53 -5.27 -9.27
N GLN A 171 14.43 -5.98 -9.51
CA GLN A 171 13.26 -5.45 -10.22
C GLN A 171 12.47 -4.45 -9.36
N ALA A 172 12.33 -4.70 -8.06
CA ALA A 172 11.63 -3.83 -7.12
C ALA A 172 12.32 -2.47 -6.92
N ILE A 173 13.64 -2.38 -7.14
CA ILE A 173 14.41 -1.12 -7.12
C ILE A 173 14.16 -0.29 -8.38
N SER A 174 13.70 -0.88 -9.48
CA SER A 174 13.43 -0.15 -10.72
C SER A 174 12.27 0.84 -10.53
N VAL A 175 12.58 2.14 -10.63
CA VAL A 175 11.60 3.23 -10.46
C VAL A 175 10.39 3.04 -11.37
N ASN A 176 10.62 2.60 -12.60
CA ASN A 176 9.57 2.33 -13.57
C ASN A 176 8.57 1.27 -13.08
N HIS A 177 9.04 0.21 -12.43
CA HIS A 177 8.15 -0.82 -11.87
C HIS A 177 7.34 -0.31 -10.68
N ILE A 178 7.91 0.56 -9.84
CA ILE A 178 7.20 1.18 -8.72
C ILE A 178 6.08 2.08 -9.23
N VAL A 179 6.39 2.97 -10.18
CA VAL A 179 5.42 3.91 -10.77
C VAL A 179 4.29 3.13 -11.46
N ASP A 180 4.62 2.13 -12.26
CA ASP A 180 3.67 1.27 -12.97
C ASP A 180 2.78 0.45 -12.01
N ARG A 181 3.34 -0.05 -10.89
CA ARG A 181 2.53 -0.68 -9.82
C ARG A 181 1.56 0.31 -9.18
N LEU A 182 2.04 1.50 -8.79
CA LEU A 182 1.20 2.54 -8.18
C LEU A 182 0.08 2.98 -9.13
N ALA A 183 0.36 3.08 -10.42
CA ALA A 183 -0.62 3.42 -11.44
C ALA A 183 -1.71 2.35 -11.53
N ARG A 184 -1.34 1.06 -11.62
CA ARG A 184 -2.32 -0.04 -11.61
C ARG A 184 -3.16 -0.10 -10.34
N GLU A 185 -2.55 0.11 -9.16
CA GLU A 185 -3.29 0.15 -7.90
C GLU A 185 -4.31 1.31 -7.87
N THR A 186 -3.92 2.47 -8.42
CA THR A 186 -4.80 3.65 -8.54
C THR A 186 -5.93 3.41 -9.55
N GLU A 187 -5.65 2.80 -10.71
CA GLU A 187 -6.66 2.44 -11.70
C GLU A 187 -7.65 1.40 -11.15
N ALA A 188 -7.18 0.40 -10.40
CA ALA A 188 -8.04 -0.56 -9.72
C ALA A 188 -8.96 0.11 -8.69
N MET A 189 -8.46 1.13 -7.97
CA MET A 189 -9.28 1.93 -7.06
C MET A 189 -10.35 2.73 -7.81
N ILE A 190 -9.99 3.35 -8.95
CA ILE A 190 -10.95 4.04 -9.84
C ILE A 190 -12.06 3.07 -10.25
N ASP A 191 -11.72 1.87 -10.70
CA ASP A 191 -12.70 0.87 -11.15
C ASP A 191 -13.61 0.40 -10.02
N ALA A 192 -13.08 0.26 -8.80
CA ALA A 192 -13.85 -0.14 -7.62
C ALA A 192 -14.81 0.96 -7.16
N MET A 193 -14.39 2.23 -7.18
CA MET A 193 -15.20 3.38 -6.74
C MET A 193 -16.18 3.87 -7.82
N MET A 194 -15.83 3.71 -9.10
CA MET A 194 -16.56 4.25 -10.25
C MET A 194 -16.86 3.13 -11.27
N PRO A 195 -17.71 2.15 -10.92
CA PRO A 195 -17.92 0.96 -11.75
C PRO A 195 -18.62 1.27 -13.08
N LYS A 196 -19.44 2.33 -13.14
CA LYS A 196 -20.20 2.71 -14.34
C LYS A 196 -19.33 3.50 -15.32
N ARG A 197 -19.55 3.34 -16.62
CA ARG A 197 -18.88 4.18 -17.61
C ARG A 197 -19.49 5.57 -17.64
N ARG A 198 -18.75 6.54 -18.16
CA ARG A 198 -19.27 7.89 -18.35
C ARG A 198 -20.46 7.85 -19.30
N GLY A 199 -21.54 8.54 -18.93
CA GLY A 199 -22.82 8.50 -19.66
C GLY A 199 -23.73 7.33 -19.27
N GLU A 200 -23.23 6.34 -18.52
CA GLU A 200 -24.05 5.26 -17.95
C GLU A 200 -24.47 5.62 -16.52
N GLY A 201 -25.75 5.93 -16.34
CA GLY A 201 -26.34 6.23 -15.02
C GLY A 201 -27.07 7.57 -15.00
N PRO A 202 -27.84 7.83 -13.93
CA PRO A 202 -28.52 9.11 -13.78
C PRO A 202 -27.49 10.24 -13.76
N ALA A 203 -27.78 11.32 -14.48
CA ALA A 203 -26.99 12.54 -14.39
C ALA A 203 -26.87 12.94 -12.91
N PRO A 204 -25.70 13.42 -12.46
CA PRO A 204 -25.55 13.88 -11.08
C PRO A 204 -26.64 14.90 -10.80
N ALA A 205 -27.45 14.63 -9.77
CA ALA A 205 -28.55 15.50 -9.42
C ALA A 205 -27.96 16.87 -9.05
N THR A 206 -28.31 17.90 -9.82
CA THR A 206 -27.99 19.30 -9.56
C THR A 206 -28.92 19.87 -8.48
N VAL A 207 -29.06 19.16 -7.36
CA VAL A 207 -29.66 19.77 -6.17
C VAL A 207 -28.58 20.64 -5.54
N PRO A 208 -28.80 21.97 -5.39
CA PRO A 208 -27.89 22.82 -4.66
C PRO A 208 -27.76 22.28 -3.24
N ASP A 209 -26.56 21.79 -2.89
CA ASP A 209 -26.23 21.36 -1.53
C ASP A 209 -25.89 22.60 -0.68
N GLU A 210 -26.84 23.53 -0.61
CA GLU A 210 -26.65 24.76 0.14
C GLU A 210 -26.63 24.46 1.64
N PRO A 211 -25.70 25.06 2.40
CA PRO A 211 -25.69 24.97 3.85
C PRO A 211 -27.02 25.50 4.39
N SER A 212 -27.83 24.63 4.97
CA SER A 212 -29.01 25.12 5.68
C SER A 212 -28.55 25.70 7.04
N PRO A 213 -29.03 26.89 7.44
CA PRO A 213 -28.68 27.50 8.73
C PRO A 213 -29.12 26.65 9.93
N TRP A 214 -29.92 25.61 9.70
CA TRP A 214 -30.42 24.67 10.71
C TRP A 214 -29.62 23.36 10.79
N GLU A 215 -28.45 23.32 10.16
CA GLU A 215 -27.52 22.20 10.25
C GLU A 215 -26.61 22.34 11.48
N ALA A 216 -26.49 21.27 12.28
CA ALA A 216 -25.56 21.22 13.41
C ALA A 216 -24.29 20.42 13.04
N PRO A 217 -23.10 20.88 13.45
CA PRO A 217 -21.85 20.20 13.17
C PRO A 217 -21.63 19.01 14.11
N VAL A 218 -21.10 17.91 13.57
CA VAL A 218 -20.51 16.84 14.38
C VAL A 218 -18.99 16.99 14.32
N LEU A 219 -18.40 17.33 15.46
CA LEU A 219 -16.96 17.60 15.58
C LEU A 219 -16.17 16.29 15.66
N GLY A 220 -14.97 16.30 15.07
CA GLY A 220 -13.99 15.24 15.25
C GLY A 220 -13.38 15.27 16.65
N GLU A 221 -13.14 14.11 17.25
CA GLU A 221 -12.54 14.00 18.58
C GLU A 221 -11.02 13.81 18.54
N VAL A 222 -10.49 13.35 17.40
CA VAL A 222 -9.09 12.99 17.23
C VAL A 222 -8.53 13.66 15.98
N SER A 223 -7.28 14.11 16.05
CA SER A 223 -6.56 14.64 14.90
C SER A 223 -6.02 13.53 14.01
N GLY A 224 -6.23 13.62 12.70
CA GLY A 224 -5.67 12.65 11.75
C GLY A 224 -6.20 12.80 10.33
N TYR A 225 -5.70 11.97 9.42
CA TYR A 225 -6.19 11.87 8.05
C TYR A 225 -7.44 10.98 7.99
N VAL A 226 -8.48 11.42 7.28
CA VAL A 226 -9.63 10.58 6.93
C VAL A 226 -9.17 9.54 5.93
N ARG A 227 -9.12 8.26 6.33
CA ARG A 227 -8.73 7.15 5.45
C ARG A 227 -9.91 6.59 4.69
N THR A 228 -11.01 6.32 5.37
CA THR A 228 -12.22 5.80 4.74
C THR A 228 -13.47 6.42 5.34
N ILE A 229 -14.52 6.43 4.54
CA ILE A 229 -15.87 6.80 4.98
C ILE A 229 -16.81 5.64 4.62
N ASP A 230 -17.43 5.03 5.63
CA ASP A 230 -18.48 4.01 5.40
C ASP A 230 -19.80 4.71 5.07
N THR A 231 -19.97 5.05 3.79
CA THR A 231 -21.20 5.68 3.28
C THR A 231 -22.43 4.81 3.49
N ARG A 232 -22.30 3.48 3.52
CA ARG A 232 -23.42 2.56 3.72
C ARG A 232 -23.90 2.59 5.17
N GLN A 233 -22.99 2.60 6.14
CA GLN A 233 -23.32 2.81 7.53
C GLN A 233 -23.89 4.20 7.76
N LEU A 234 -23.28 5.24 7.18
CA LEU A 234 -23.76 6.61 7.30
C LEU A 234 -25.20 6.77 6.78
N LEU A 235 -25.53 6.13 5.65
CA LEU A 235 -26.87 6.12 5.10
C LEU A 235 -27.87 5.40 6.02
N ARG A 236 -27.49 4.27 6.62
CA ARG A 236 -28.33 3.53 7.59
C ARG A 236 -28.67 4.39 8.80
N VAL A 237 -27.68 5.09 9.36
CA VAL A 237 -27.87 5.99 10.51
C VAL A 237 -28.76 7.18 10.12
N ALA A 238 -28.47 7.82 8.99
CA ALA A 238 -29.27 8.94 8.48
C ALA A 238 -30.73 8.54 8.26
N LYS A 239 -30.98 7.31 7.77
CA LYS A 239 -32.33 6.76 7.58
C LYS A 239 -33.04 6.51 8.90
N ALA A 240 -32.40 5.82 9.83
CA ALA A 240 -32.99 5.45 11.13
C ALA A 240 -33.46 6.69 11.90
N HIS A 241 -32.65 7.75 11.89
CA HIS A 241 -32.95 8.99 12.63
C HIS A 241 -33.65 10.07 11.79
N ARG A 242 -33.96 9.77 10.52
CA ARG A 242 -34.59 10.68 9.55
C ARG A 242 -33.84 12.02 9.42
N LEU A 243 -32.52 11.95 9.29
CA LEU A 243 -31.60 13.08 9.15
C LEU A 243 -31.19 13.26 7.68
N ARG A 244 -30.77 14.49 7.34
CA ARG A 244 -29.92 14.80 6.19
C ARG A 244 -28.52 15.06 6.73
N VAL A 245 -27.52 14.39 6.16
CA VAL A 245 -26.12 14.45 6.56
C VAL A 245 -25.32 14.99 5.38
N ARG A 246 -24.48 15.99 5.62
CA ARG A 246 -23.58 16.56 4.62
C ARG A 246 -22.15 16.44 5.10
N ILE A 247 -21.33 15.70 4.36
CA ILE A 247 -19.92 15.51 4.71
C ILE A 247 -19.15 16.78 4.35
N LEU A 248 -18.38 17.30 5.30
CA LEU A 248 -17.52 18.47 5.10
C LEU A 248 -16.07 18.09 4.82
N ARG A 249 -15.62 16.95 5.36
CA ARG A 249 -14.24 16.46 5.23
C ARG A 249 -14.22 15.17 4.43
N ARG A 250 -13.61 15.23 3.24
CA ARG A 250 -13.45 14.07 2.35
C ARG A 250 -12.29 13.18 2.79
N VAL A 251 -12.27 11.96 2.25
CA VAL A 251 -11.11 11.06 2.32
C VAL A 251 -9.86 11.81 1.85
N GLY A 252 -8.74 11.59 2.54
CA GLY A 252 -7.48 12.29 2.35
C GLY A 252 -7.32 13.57 3.17
N HIS A 253 -8.38 14.24 3.62
CA HIS A 253 -8.21 15.46 4.42
C HIS A 253 -7.64 15.15 5.81
N PHE A 254 -6.65 15.95 6.22
CA PHE A 254 -6.25 16.04 7.62
C PHE A 254 -7.31 16.85 8.37
N VAL A 255 -7.82 16.30 9.46
CA VAL A 255 -8.83 16.95 10.31
C VAL A 255 -8.24 17.08 11.72
N PRO A 256 -8.07 18.30 12.24
CA PRO A 256 -7.75 18.51 13.65
C PRO A 256 -8.92 18.14 14.58
N ALA A 257 -8.62 17.71 15.79
CA ALA A 257 -9.63 17.54 16.84
C ALA A 257 -10.39 18.85 17.08
N GLY A 258 -11.70 18.76 17.28
CA GLY A 258 -12.60 19.91 17.44
C GLY A 258 -13.13 20.50 16.12
N VAL A 259 -12.62 20.08 14.96
CA VAL A 259 -13.11 20.57 13.66
C VAL A 259 -14.30 19.74 13.17
N PRO A 260 -15.34 20.36 12.56
CA PRO A 260 -16.48 19.64 11.98
C PRO A 260 -16.09 18.62 10.91
N LEU A 261 -16.60 17.39 11.03
CA LEU A 261 -16.47 16.30 10.04
C LEU A 261 -17.60 16.33 9.02
N LEU A 262 -18.81 16.51 9.53
CA LEU A 262 -20.06 16.55 8.80
C LEU A 262 -21.02 17.49 9.52
N THR A 263 -22.07 17.87 8.82
CA THR A 263 -23.22 18.55 9.39
C THR A 263 -24.46 17.68 9.26
N VAL A 264 -25.38 17.82 10.20
CA VAL A 264 -26.67 17.13 10.16
C VAL A 264 -27.82 18.12 10.26
N SER A 265 -28.88 17.88 9.51
CA SER A 265 -30.15 18.58 9.71
C SER A 265 -30.73 18.26 11.09
N LYS A 266 -31.53 19.18 11.65
CA LYS A 266 -32.26 18.95 12.92
C LYS A 266 -31.31 18.67 14.08
N GLY A 267 -30.34 19.56 14.29
CA GLY A 267 -29.33 19.44 15.34
C GLY A 267 -29.87 19.17 16.74
N GLN A 268 -31.10 19.60 17.04
CA GLN A 268 -31.79 19.31 18.31
C GLN A 268 -31.98 17.80 18.59
N ARG A 269 -31.87 16.94 17.57
CA ARG A 269 -31.97 15.47 17.69
C ARG A 269 -30.63 14.78 17.88
N LEU A 270 -29.52 15.52 17.89
CA LEU A 270 -28.19 14.98 18.14
C LEU A 270 -28.06 14.64 19.63
N THR A 271 -28.12 13.35 19.95
CA THR A 271 -27.67 12.84 21.25
C THR A 271 -26.17 12.52 21.19
N PRO A 272 -25.48 12.45 22.34
CA PRO A 272 -24.07 12.04 22.38
C PRO A 272 -23.82 10.68 21.70
N GLU A 273 -24.74 9.73 21.84
CA GLU A 273 -24.67 8.40 21.24
C GLU A 273 -24.76 8.45 19.71
N LEU A 274 -25.68 9.27 19.18
CA LEU A 274 -25.83 9.47 17.74
C LEU A 274 -24.60 10.19 17.15
N CYS A 275 -24.05 11.18 17.85
CA CYS A 275 -22.78 11.81 17.46
C CYS A 275 -21.65 10.77 17.39
N GLN A 276 -21.57 9.86 18.36
CA GLN A 276 -20.58 8.79 18.36
C GLN A 276 -20.78 7.82 17.20
N GLU A 277 -22.02 7.41 16.92
CA GLU A 277 -22.34 6.52 15.80
C GLU A 277 -21.98 7.14 14.45
N LEU A 278 -22.26 8.43 14.26
CA LEU A 278 -21.87 9.20 13.07
C LEU A 278 -20.35 9.27 12.94
N ARG A 279 -19.61 9.53 14.04
CA ARG A 279 -18.14 9.53 14.03
C ARG A 279 -17.54 8.18 13.66
N GLN A 280 -18.16 7.07 14.11
CA GLN A 280 -17.67 5.72 13.83
C GLN A 280 -17.73 5.34 12.35
N THR A 281 -18.47 6.10 11.51
CA THR A 281 -18.47 5.93 10.05
C THR A 281 -17.18 6.44 9.39
N PHE A 282 -16.38 7.25 10.09
CA PHE A 282 -15.08 7.74 9.64
C PHE A 282 -13.98 6.86 10.25
N ARG A 283 -13.00 6.48 9.43
CA ARG A 283 -11.75 5.89 9.90
C ARG A 283 -10.63 6.89 9.76
N PHE A 284 -9.91 7.13 10.85
CA PHE A 284 -8.77 8.03 10.89
C PHE A 284 -7.46 7.27 10.97
N GLY A 285 -6.38 7.90 10.52
CA GLY A 285 -5.03 7.45 10.79
C GLY A 285 -4.00 8.57 10.75
N PRO A 286 -2.76 8.30 11.21
CA PRO A 286 -1.68 9.28 11.23
C PRO A 286 -1.16 9.64 9.83
N THR A 287 -1.49 8.83 8.83
CA THR A 287 -1.06 8.97 7.43
C THR A 287 -2.23 8.72 6.47
N ARG A 288 -2.20 9.39 5.31
CA ARG A 288 -3.05 9.04 4.16
C ARG A 288 -2.73 7.63 3.66
N THR A 289 -3.71 7.03 3.01
CA THR A 289 -3.64 5.70 2.40
C THR A 289 -4.33 5.75 1.06
N LEU A 290 -3.97 4.85 0.13
CA LEU A 290 -4.64 4.74 -1.18
C LEU A 290 -6.11 4.28 -1.04
N GLU A 291 -6.47 3.67 0.09
CA GLU A 291 -7.83 3.21 0.39
C GLU A 291 -8.85 4.35 0.23
N GLN A 292 -9.72 4.26 -0.79
CA GLN A 292 -10.70 5.29 -1.16
C GLN A 292 -10.13 6.68 -1.54
N ASP A 293 -8.81 6.82 -1.76
CA ASP A 293 -8.14 8.09 -2.09
C ASP A 293 -7.37 7.99 -3.43
N ILE A 294 -8.06 8.27 -4.54
CA ILE A 294 -7.46 8.28 -5.89
C ILE A 294 -6.40 9.39 -6.02
N GLU A 295 -6.63 10.54 -5.39
CA GLU A 295 -5.69 11.68 -5.40
C GLU A 295 -4.36 11.28 -4.74
N TYR A 296 -4.39 10.48 -3.66
CA TYR A 296 -3.18 10.01 -3.02
C TYR A 296 -2.29 9.17 -3.94
N GLY A 297 -2.87 8.30 -4.77
CA GLY A 297 -2.10 7.52 -5.76
C GLY A 297 -1.44 8.39 -6.82
N ILE A 298 -2.17 9.41 -7.30
CA ILE A 298 -1.62 10.44 -8.20
C ILE A 298 -0.46 11.19 -7.52
N LEU A 299 -0.66 11.66 -6.29
CA LEU A 299 0.35 12.42 -5.54
C LEU A 299 1.62 11.60 -5.28
N GLN A 300 1.52 10.28 -5.08
CA GLN A 300 2.70 9.42 -4.95
C GLN A 300 3.53 9.39 -6.24
N ILE A 301 2.89 9.34 -7.41
CA ILE A 301 3.57 9.39 -8.71
C ILE A 301 4.16 10.78 -8.96
N VAL A 302 3.43 11.84 -8.60
CA VAL A 302 3.90 13.23 -8.70
C VAL A 302 5.14 13.44 -7.84
N ASP A 303 5.18 12.94 -6.61
CA ASP A 303 6.36 13.08 -5.76
C ASP A 303 7.60 12.41 -6.40
N ILE A 304 7.43 11.27 -7.09
CA ILE A 304 8.51 10.60 -7.84
C ILE A 304 8.95 11.48 -9.02
N ALA A 305 8.01 12.01 -9.80
CA ALA A 305 8.31 12.86 -10.93
C ALA A 305 9.08 14.12 -10.52
N LEU A 306 8.64 14.79 -9.43
CA LEU A 306 9.32 15.98 -8.90
C LEU A 306 10.73 15.66 -8.40
N LYS A 307 10.91 14.51 -7.75
CA LYS A 307 12.24 14.08 -7.32
C LYS A 307 13.14 13.79 -8.51
N ALA A 308 12.62 13.17 -9.57
CA ALA A 308 13.36 12.87 -10.79
C ALA A 308 13.77 14.15 -11.55
N ILE A 309 12.90 15.16 -11.64
CA ILE A 309 13.19 16.46 -12.29
C ILE A 309 14.11 17.34 -11.42
N SER A 310 14.19 17.09 -10.11
CA SER A 310 14.98 17.94 -9.22
C SER A 310 16.46 18.00 -9.63
N PRO A 311 17.16 19.14 -9.44
CA PRO A 311 18.56 19.30 -9.84
C PRO A 311 19.51 18.26 -9.23
N ALA A 312 19.15 17.71 -8.07
CA ALA A 312 19.95 16.70 -7.37
C ALA A 312 19.91 15.31 -8.02
N VAL A 313 18.87 15.00 -8.80
CA VAL A 313 18.71 13.69 -9.48
C VAL A 313 18.82 13.84 -10.99
N ASN A 314 18.12 14.81 -11.58
CA ASN A 314 18.16 15.14 -13.01
C ASN A 314 17.95 13.93 -13.95
N ASP A 315 16.87 13.17 -13.72
CA ASP A 315 16.47 12.02 -14.53
C ASP A 315 15.16 12.27 -15.30
N PRO A 316 15.23 12.89 -16.49
CA PRO A 316 14.05 13.14 -17.32
C PRO A 316 13.32 11.87 -17.77
N SER A 317 14.00 10.74 -17.91
CA SER A 317 13.38 9.50 -18.41
C SER A 317 12.38 8.93 -17.41
N THR A 318 12.73 8.98 -16.12
CA THR A 318 11.80 8.62 -15.04
C THR A 318 10.63 9.59 -14.95
N ALA A 319 10.88 10.90 -15.09
CA ALA A 319 9.83 11.91 -15.07
C ALA A 319 8.82 11.73 -16.22
N ILE A 320 9.32 11.46 -17.44
CA ILE A 320 8.52 11.12 -18.62
C ILE A 320 7.65 9.88 -18.34
N SER A 321 8.23 8.83 -17.75
CA SER A 321 7.48 7.62 -17.39
C SER A 321 6.38 7.90 -16.36
N CYS A 322 6.61 8.81 -15.42
CA CYS A 322 5.57 9.24 -14.47
C CYS A 322 4.44 10.01 -15.16
N VAL A 323 4.76 10.92 -16.09
CA VAL A 323 3.76 11.65 -16.89
C VAL A 323 2.88 10.68 -17.70
N ASP A 324 3.47 9.62 -18.24
CA ASP A 324 2.75 8.59 -19.01
C ASP A 324 1.73 7.86 -18.15
N GLN A 325 2.17 7.43 -16.97
CA GLN A 325 1.29 6.72 -16.03
C GLN A 325 0.19 7.63 -15.48
N LEU A 326 0.49 8.90 -15.17
CA LEU A 326 -0.52 9.90 -14.81
C LEU A 326 -1.54 10.13 -15.93
N SER A 327 -1.09 10.13 -17.19
CA SER A 327 -1.99 10.24 -18.34
C SER A 327 -2.94 9.04 -18.45
N SER A 328 -2.44 7.82 -18.24
CA SER A 328 -3.27 6.60 -18.21
C SER A 328 -4.34 6.67 -17.13
N ILE A 329 -3.96 7.07 -15.91
CA ILE A 329 -4.87 7.21 -14.77
C ILE A 329 -5.98 8.22 -15.07
N LEU A 330 -5.64 9.40 -15.63
CA LEU A 330 -6.66 10.40 -15.95
C LEU A 330 -7.55 10.02 -17.12
N ILE A 331 -7.03 9.30 -18.13
CA ILE A 331 -7.84 8.73 -19.21
C ILE A 331 -8.85 7.74 -18.62
N ARG A 332 -8.38 6.84 -17.74
CA ARG A 332 -9.24 5.86 -17.06
C ARG A 332 -10.31 6.55 -16.23
N PHE A 333 -9.93 7.53 -15.41
CA PHE A 333 -10.85 8.32 -14.59
C PHE A 333 -11.89 9.07 -15.45
N GLY A 334 -11.43 9.74 -16.51
CA GLY A 334 -12.27 10.50 -17.43
C GLY A 334 -13.27 9.66 -18.23
N ALA A 335 -12.99 8.37 -18.40
CA ALA A 335 -13.89 7.39 -19.03
C ALA A 335 -14.95 6.82 -18.06
N ARG A 336 -14.79 7.01 -16.75
CA ARG A 336 -15.76 6.55 -15.73
C ARG A 336 -16.82 7.60 -15.43
N GLY A 337 -18.00 7.14 -15.04
CA GLY A 337 -19.09 8.01 -14.59
C GLY A 337 -18.85 8.51 -13.17
N THR A 338 -19.28 9.74 -12.87
CA THR A 338 -19.23 10.29 -11.52
C THR A 338 -19.92 9.34 -10.53
N PRO A 339 -19.25 8.93 -9.44
CA PRO A 339 -19.86 8.08 -8.44
C PRO A 339 -21.03 8.82 -7.77
N PRO A 340 -22.00 8.10 -7.19
CA PRO A 340 -23.11 8.73 -6.48
C PRO A 340 -22.60 9.63 -5.35
N THR A 341 -22.85 10.92 -5.45
CA THR A 341 -22.50 11.93 -4.42
C THR A 341 -23.66 12.17 -3.47
N GLN A 342 -24.88 11.96 -3.94
CA GLN A 342 -26.11 12.20 -3.20
C GLN A 342 -26.89 10.89 -3.07
N PHE A 343 -27.22 10.53 -1.83
CA PHE A 343 -27.94 9.30 -1.49
C PHE A 343 -29.33 9.64 -0.97
N TYR A 344 -30.35 9.07 -1.61
CA TYR A 344 -31.76 9.33 -1.32
C TYR A 344 -32.43 8.07 -0.72
N ASP A 345 -33.20 8.26 0.35
CA ASP A 345 -34.02 7.19 0.93
C ASP A 345 -35.14 7.78 1.84
N PRO A 346 -36.43 7.67 1.48
CA PRO A 346 -37.00 7.11 0.23
C PRO A 346 -36.66 7.98 -1.00
N PRO A 347 -36.98 7.54 -2.24
CA PRO A 347 -36.74 8.34 -3.45
C PRO A 347 -37.23 9.78 -3.29
N GLY A 348 -36.38 10.75 -3.66
CA GLY A 348 -36.68 12.18 -3.52
C GLY A 348 -36.31 12.80 -2.15
N THR A 349 -36.00 12.01 -1.12
CA THR A 349 -35.54 12.53 0.18
C THR A 349 -34.02 12.37 0.34
N LEU A 350 -33.27 13.46 0.21
CA LEU A 350 -31.81 13.46 0.38
C LEU A 350 -31.42 13.10 1.82
N ARG A 351 -30.57 12.08 1.97
CA ARG A 351 -30.08 11.58 3.27
C ARG A 351 -28.62 11.84 3.50
N VAL A 352 -27.78 11.60 2.50
CA VAL A 352 -26.32 11.79 2.62
C VAL A 352 -25.83 12.52 1.40
N SER A 353 -25.07 13.59 1.60
CA SER A 353 -24.29 14.29 0.58
C SER A 353 -22.80 14.08 0.86
N VAL A 354 -22.09 13.56 -0.14
CA VAL A 354 -20.67 13.25 -0.12
C VAL A 354 -19.96 14.18 -1.12
N PRO A 355 -18.98 14.99 -0.69
CA PRO A 355 -18.21 15.82 -1.59
C PRO A 355 -17.39 14.94 -2.52
N TYR A 356 -17.43 15.25 -3.82
CA TYR A 356 -16.68 14.54 -4.85
C TYR A 356 -15.62 15.46 -5.45
N GLN A 357 -14.46 14.87 -5.76
CA GLN A 357 -13.39 15.55 -6.45
C GLN A 357 -13.54 15.35 -7.95
N GLY A 358 -13.74 16.45 -8.68
CA GLY A 358 -13.86 16.45 -10.13
C GLY A 358 -12.55 16.13 -10.83
N PHE A 359 -12.67 15.93 -12.14
CA PHE A 359 -11.53 15.74 -13.05
C PHE A 359 -10.54 16.91 -12.97
N ASP A 360 -11.06 18.13 -12.86
CA ASP A 360 -10.31 19.38 -12.76
C ASP A 360 -9.26 19.35 -11.64
N ARG A 361 -9.70 18.98 -10.43
CA ARG A 361 -8.82 18.94 -9.27
C ARG A 361 -7.80 17.81 -9.35
N LEU A 362 -8.17 16.65 -9.91
CA LEU A 362 -7.21 15.56 -10.09
C LEU A 362 -6.17 15.89 -11.17
N ALA A 363 -6.57 16.55 -12.25
CA ALA A 363 -5.67 17.01 -13.29
C ALA A 363 -4.70 18.09 -12.75
N GLU A 364 -5.20 19.00 -11.92
CA GLU A 364 -4.39 19.99 -11.19
C GLU A 364 -3.34 19.29 -10.32
N SER A 365 -3.76 18.34 -9.47
CA SER A 365 -2.84 17.58 -8.62
C SER A 365 -1.80 16.79 -9.42
N ALA A 366 -2.17 16.22 -10.57
CA ALA A 366 -1.29 15.40 -11.39
C ALA A 366 -0.21 16.21 -12.10
N PHE A 367 -0.55 17.38 -12.66
CA PHE A 367 0.34 18.02 -13.62
C PHE A 367 0.85 19.40 -13.22
N GLU A 368 0.19 20.11 -12.31
CA GLU A 368 0.52 21.52 -12.06
C GLU A 368 1.94 21.69 -11.49
N GLN A 369 2.32 20.85 -10.53
CA GLN A 369 3.65 20.88 -9.94
C GLN A 369 4.70 20.41 -10.96
N ILE A 370 4.46 19.30 -11.66
CA ILE A 370 5.38 18.79 -12.69
C ILE A 370 5.62 19.84 -13.77
N ARG A 371 4.56 20.51 -14.26
CA ARG A 371 4.63 21.60 -15.24
C ARG A 371 5.54 22.74 -14.77
N THR A 372 5.48 23.08 -13.49
CA THR A 372 6.28 24.17 -12.90
C THR A 372 7.76 23.81 -12.88
N TYR A 373 8.12 22.60 -12.47
CA TYR A 373 9.51 22.13 -12.41
C TYR A 373 10.08 21.76 -13.79
N ALA A 374 9.24 21.31 -14.73
CA ALA A 374 9.65 20.92 -16.07
C ALA A 374 10.00 22.10 -17.00
N ARG A 375 9.85 23.36 -16.56
CA ARG A 375 10.13 24.56 -17.39
C ARG A 375 11.54 24.54 -18.00
N LEU A 376 12.52 24.01 -17.28
CA LEU A 376 13.91 23.92 -17.74
C LEU A 376 14.21 22.62 -18.48
N ASP A 377 13.26 21.67 -18.53
CA ASP A 377 13.41 20.38 -19.18
C ASP A 377 12.48 20.26 -20.40
N VAL A 378 13.05 20.46 -21.58
CA VAL A 378 12.32 20.41 -22.85
C VAL A 378 11.71 19.02 -23.10
N ALA A 379 12.39 17.94 -22.71
CA ALA A 379 11.93 16.58 -22.97
C ALA A 379 10.67 16.24 -22.15
N VAL A 380 10.69 16.56 -20.85
CA VAL A 380 9.54 16.36 -19.96
C VAL A 380 8.36 17.23 -20.39
N SER A 381 8.63 18.48 -20.77
CA SER A 381 7.57 19.39 -21.22
C SER A 381 6.93 18.99 -22.54
N LEU A 382 7.72 18.53 -23.52
CA LEU A 382 7.16 17.94 -24.74
C LEU A 382 6.30 16.71 -24.42
N ARG A 383 6.67 15.92 -23.40
CA ARG A 383 5.84 14.80 -22.97
C ARG A 383 4.54 15.24 -22.31
N LEU A 384 4.56 16.26 -21.45
CA LEU A 384 3.35 16.85 -20.87
C LEU A 384 2.37 17.32 -21.97
N MET A 385 2.87 18.00 -23.02
CA MET A 385 2.04 18.41 -24.16
C MET A 385 1.37 17.21 -24.86
N ARG A 386 2.12 16.12 -25.07
CA ARG A 386 1.56 14.88 -25.63
C ARG A 386 0.51 14.27 -24.71
N ALA A 387 0.79 14.17 -23.40
CA ALA A 387 -0.15 13.65 -22.41
C ALA A 387 -1.47 14.45 -22.39
N PHE A 388 -1.40 15.79 -22.38
CA PHE A 388 -2.61 16.62 -22.46
C PHE A 388 -3.41 16.38 -23.74
N THR A 389 -2.72 16.21 -24.87
CA THR A 389 -3.35 15.90 -26.16
C THR A 389 -4.04 14.54 -26.14
N ASP A 390 -3.38 13.52 -25.61
CA ASP A 390 -3.90 12.15 -25.53
C ASP A 390 -5.13 12.11 -24.62
N ILE A 391 -5.06 12.72 -23.43
CA ILE A 391 -6.21 12.81 -22.52
C ILE A 391 -7.36 13.58 -23.20
N ALA A 392 -7.08 14.73 -23.82
CA ALA A 392 -8.11 15.56 -24.47
C ALA A 392 -8.83 14.84 -25.63
N ARG A 393 -8.15 13.92 -26.33
CA ARG A 393 -8.74 13.09 -27.40
C ARG A 393 -9.68 12.02 -26.88
N THR A 394 -9.43 11.50 -25.68
CA THR A 394 -10.28 10.48 -25.05
C THR A 394 -11.51 11.05 -24.35
N LEU A 395 -11.48 12.34 -24.01
CA LEU A 395 -12.58 13.00 -23.33
C LEU A 395 -13.66 13.51 -24.30
N PRO A 396 -14.95 13.46 -23.93
CA PRO A 396 -16.00 14.11 -24.69
C PRO A 396 -15.79 15.63 -24.73
N ALA A 397 -16.38 16.30 -25.72
CA ALA A 397 -16.39 17.76 -25.77
C ALA A 397 -17.07 18.34 -24.51
N GLY A 398 -16.39 19.25 -23.81
CA GLY A 398 -16.88 19.83 -22.56
C GLY A 398 -15.78 20.55 -21.78
N ALA A 399 -16.09 20.91 -20.53
CA ALA A 399 -15.20 21.67 -19.65
C ALA A 399 -13.85 20.96 -19.39
N ASP A 400 -13.87 19.64 -19.16
CA ASP A 400 -12.65 18.86 -18.90
C ASP A 400 -11.65 18.95 -20.07
N ARG A 401 -12.16 18.91 -21.31
CA ARG A 401 -11.32 19.04 -22.52
C ARG A 401 -10.79 20.47 -22.68
N GLN A 402 -11.59 21.49 -22.35
CA GLN A 402 -11.15 22.88 -22.38
C GLN A 402 -10.06 23.16 -21.33
N LEU A 403 -10.16 22.54 -20.15
CA LEU A 403 -9.15 22.64 -19.10
C LEU A 403 -7.78 22.13 -19.58
N LEU A 404 -7.73 21.02 -20.30
CA LEU A 404 -6.47 20.48 -20.84
C LEU A 404 -5.85 21.39 -21.90
N VAL A 405 -6.67 22.06 -22.71
CA VAL A 405 -6.19 23.09 -23.65
C VAL A 405 -5.55 24.24 -22.88
N GLU A 406 -6.16 24.67 -21.79
CA GLU A 406 -5.61 25.72 -20.93
C GLU A 406 -4.29 25.31 -20.28
N TYR A 407 -4.17 24.06 -19.83
CA TYR A 407 -2.90 23.53 -19.32
C TYR A 407 -1.80 23.51 -20.39
N GLY A 408 -2.15 23.14 -21.64
CA GLY A 408 -1.23 23.23 -22.76
C GLY A 408 -0.75 24.66 -23.03
N ARG A 409 -1.65 25.65 -23.00
CA ARG A 409 -1.29 27.06 -23.14
C ARG A 409 -0.37 27.54 -22.04
N ARG A 410 -0.69 27.22 -20.78
CA ARG A 410 0.13 27.59 -19.61
C ARG A 410 1.52 26.95 -19.64
N LEU A 411 1.64 25.74 -20.19
CA LEU A 411 2.92 25.09 -20.39
C LEU A 411 3.76 25.82 -21.45
N VAL A 412 3.16 26.20 -22.58
CA VAL A 412 3.85 26.98 -23.63
C VAL A 412 4.25 28.38 -23.13
N ALA A 413 3.38 29.08 -22.41
CA ALA A 413 3.67 30.39 -21.84
C ALA A 413 4.87 30.37 -20.88
N GLY A 414 5.03 29.28 -20.12
CA GLY A 414 6.15 29.09 -19.20
C GLY A 414 7.53 29.00 -19.88
N PHE A 415 7.58 28.75 -21.20
CA PHE A 415 8.81 28.81 -22.01
C PHE A 415 9.09 30.20 -22.59
N THR A 416 8.05 31.00 -22.84
CA THR A 416 8.20 32.35 -23.40
C THR A 416 8.62 33.38 -22.36
N GLU A 417 8.31 33.12 -21.09
CA GLU A 417 8.85 33.87 -19.95
C GLU A 417 10.26 33.31 -19.65
N ALA A 418 11.29 33.93 -20.22
CA ALA A 418 12.68 33.65 -19.87
C ALA A 418 12.86 33.73 -18.33
N PRO A 419 13.74 32.91 -17.71
CA PRO A 419 14.19 33.21 -16.36
C PRO A 419 14.77 34.62 -16.38
N GLY A 420 14.32 35.48 -15.46
CA GLY A 420 14.89 36.81 -15.33
C GLY A 420 16.41 36.70 -15.18
N GLU A 421 17.14 37.67 -15.75
CA GLU A 421 18.61 37.73 -15.74
C GLU A 421 19.24 37.65 -14.33
N ASP A 422 18.45 37.67 -13.26
CA ASP A 422 18.88 37.56 -11.86
C ASP A 422 19.20 36.12 -11.38
N GLU A 423 18.79 35.05 -12.09
CA GLU A 423 19.06 33.66 -11.64
C GLU A 423 20.33 33.03 -12.26
N LEU A 424 21.02 33.72 -13.16
CA LEU A 424 22.29 33.26 -13.77
C LEU A 424 23.53 33.90 -13.11
N GLY A 425 23.33 34.61 -11.99
CA GLY A 425 24.36 35.36 -11.28
C GLY A 425 24.48 35.00 -9.80
N GLU A 426 24.52 33.71 -9.44
CA GLU A 426 25.07 33.25 -8.15
C GLU A 426 25.96 32.01 -8.30
#